data_AF-A0A355YMY8-F1
#
_entry.id   AF-A0A355YMY8-F1
#
_cell.length_a   1.000
_cell.length_b   1.000
_cell.length_c   1.000
_cell.angle_alpha   90.00
_cell.angle_beta   90.00
_cell.angle_gamma   90.00
#
_symmetry.space_group_name_H-M   'P 1'
#
loop_
_entity.id
_entity.type
_entity.pdbx_description
1 polymer ?
#
loop_
_entity_poly.entity_id
_entity_poly.type
_entity_poly.pdbx_seq_one_letter_code
_entity_poly.pdbx_strand_id
1 'polypeptide(L)' 'MIKKKSRSEVRAKKHYRLRNHISGTAQKPRLAVFRSNNHMYAQIIDDT' A
#
# COMPACT_ATOMS: atom_id res chain seq x y z
N MET A 1 4.56 28.87 9.67
CA MET A 1 3.59 27.78 9.38
C MET A 1 4.32 26.44 9.33
N ILE A 2 3.84 25.42 10.05
CA ILE A 2 4.45 24.07 10.01
C ILE A 2 3.99 23.35 8.75
N LYS A 3 4.93 22.93 7.90
CA LYS A 3 4.62 22.17 6.68
C LYS A 3 4.40 20.70 7.03
N LYS A 4 3.18 20.20 6.80
CA LYS A 4 2.87 18.78 7.01
C LYS A 4 3.49 17.94 5.89
N LYS A 5 4.02 16.76 6.23
CA LYS A 5 4.47 15.77 5.24
C LYS A 5 3.32 15.33 4.34
N SER A 6 3.63 14.99 3.11
CA SER A 6 2.61 14.51 2.17
C SER A 6 2.00 13.19 2.66
N ARG A 7 0.70 13.03 2.48
CA ARG A 7 -0.01 11.79 2.86
C ARG A 7 0.49 10.58 2.05
N SER A 8 0.99 10.82 0.83
CA SER A 8 1.60 9.81 -0.04
C SER A 8 2.92 9.29 0.53
N GLU A 9 3.83 10.16 0.96
CA GLU A 9 5.11 9.75 1.58
C GLU A 9 4.88 8.91 2.84
N VAL A 10 3.99 9.37 3.72
CA VAL A 10 3.67 8.65 4.96
C VAL A 10 3.10 7.27 4.66
N ARG A 11 2.21 7.18 3.66
CA ARG A 11 1.59 5.92 3.24
C ARG A 11 2.62 4.97 2.60
N ALA A 12 3.47 5.45 1.70
CA ALA A 12 4.53 4.64 1.08
C ALA A 12 5.46 4.02 2.13
N LYS A 13 5.87 4.80 3.14
CA LYS A 13 6.69 4.30 4.25
C LYS A 13 6.00 3.19 5.05
N LYS A 14 4.69 3.32 5.30
CA LYS A 14 3.91 2.29 5.99
C LYS A 14 3.78 1.01 5.15
N HIS A 15 3.45 1.12 3.86
CA HIS A 15 3.36 -0.05 2.97
C HIS A 15 4.69 -0.77 2.84
N TYR A 16 5.81 -0.03 2.72
CA TYR A 16 7.13 -0.65 2.67
C TYR A 16 7.40 -1.51 3.91
N ARG A 17 7.16 -0.97 5.11
CA ARG A 17 7.32 -1.74 6.37
C ARG A 17 6.39 -2.95 6.45
N LEU A 18 5.14 -2.80 6.03
CA LEU A 18 4.17 -3.90 6.04
C LEU A 18 4.58 -5.03 5.09
N ARG A 19 5.10 -4.68 3.90
CA ARG A 19 5.54 -5.65 2.89
C ARG A 19 6.75 -6.48 3.31
N ASN A 20 7.51 -6.06 4.33
CA ASN A 20 8.55 -6.90 4.91
C ASN A 20 7.99 -8.13 5.66
N HIS A 21 6.71 -8.09 6.06
CA HIS A 21 6.05 -9.16 6.80
C HIS A 21 4.92 -9.82 5.99
N ILE A 22 4.39 -9.12 5.00
CA ILE A 22 3.26 -9.56 4.18
C ILE A 22 3.66 -9.51 2.71
N SER A 23 3.85 -10.68 2.12
CA SER A 23 3.97 -10.90 0.68
C SER A 23 2.81 -11.75 0.16
N GLY A 24 2.47 -11.58 -1.11
CA GLY A 24 1.55 -12.45 -1.83
C GLY A 24 2.27 -13.60 -2.52
N THR A 25 1.61 -14.75 -2.61
CA THR A 25 2.03 -15.88 -3.46
C THR A 25 0.90 -16.30 -4.40
N ALA A 26 1.17 -17.12 -5.41
CA ALA A 26 0.14 -17.63 -6.34
C ALA A 26 -1.09 -18.25 -5.63
N GLN A 27 -0.86 -18.97 -4.52
CA GLN A 27 -1.94 -19.60 -3.75
C GLN A 27 -2.65 -18.62 -2.81
N LYS A 28 -1.93 -17.60 -2.32
CA LYS A 28 -2.46 -16.57 -1.42
C LYS A 28 -1.91 -15.19 -1.83
N PRO A 29 -2.47 -14.59 -2.89
CA PRO A 29 -1.97 -13.32 -3.40
C PRO A 29 -2.31 -12.18 -2.43
N ARG A 30 -1.50 -11.12 -2.43
CA ARG A 30 -1.77 -9.96 -1.59
C ARG A 30 -2.79 -9.02 -2.25
N LEU A 31 -3.67 -8.45 -1.44
CA LEU A 31 -4.55 -7.37 -1.85
C LEU A 31 -3.86 -6.02 -1.62
N ALA A 32 -3.65 -5.25 -2.69
CA ALA A 32 -3.13 -3.89 -2.63
C ALA A 32 -4.26 -2.89 -2.84
N VAL A 33 -4.45 -1.97 -1.91
CA VAL A 33 -5.52 -0.96 -1.98
C VAL A 33 -4.93 0.44 -2.06
N PHE A 34 -5.40 1.23 -3.03
CA PHE A 34 -5.15 2.66 -3.12
C PHE A 34 -6.45 3.44 -2.91
N ARG A 35 -6.40 4.44 -2.01
CA ARG A 35 -7.53 5.31 -1.72
C ARG A 35 -7.19 6.77 -2.04
N SER A 36 -8.00 7.36 -2.89
CA SER A 36 -8.06 8.79 -3.15
C SER A 36 -9.23 9.42 -2.38
N ASN A 37 -9.44 10.72 -2.55
CA ASN A 37 -10.61 11.38 -1.94
C ASN A 37 -11.93 10.94 -2.60
N ASN A 38 -11.90 10.59 -3.88
CA ASN A 38 -13.11 10.36 -4.67
C ASN A 38 -13.36 8.86 -4.95
N HIS A 39 -12.28 8.06 -5.04
CA HIS A 39 -12.36 6.67 -5.45
C HIS A 39 -11.38 5.78 -4.67
N MET A 40 -11.70 4.48 -4.66
CA MET A 40 -10.84 3.41 -4.15
C MET A 40 -10.58 2.40 -5.25
N TYR A 41 -9.33 1.95 -5.32
CA TYR A 41 -8.86 0.98 -6.29
C TYR A 41 -8.19 -0.17 -5.55
N ALA A 42 -8.35 -1.39 -6.05
CA ALA A 42 -7.77 -2.59 -5.48
C ALA A 42 -7.11 -3.44 -6.57
N GLN A 43 -6.02 -4.13 -6.21
CA GLN A 43 -5.27 -5.02 -7.09
C GLN A 43 -4.93 -6.30 -6.31
N ILE A 44 -5.00 -7.44 -6.99
CA ILE A 44 -4.52 -8.73 -6.47
C ILE A 44 -3.14 -8.97 -7.08
N ILE A 45 -2.13 -9.21 -6.24
CA ILE A 45 -0.73 -9.26 -6.66
C ILE A 45 -0.06 -10.52 -6.09
N ASP A 46 0.62 -11.25 -6.98
CA ASP A 46 1.60 -12.27 -6.63
C ASP A 46 2.99 -11.58 -6.54
N ASP A 47 3.69 -11.72 -5.40
CA ASP A 47 5.03 -11.15 -5.19
C ASP A 47 6.14 -12.23 -5.27
N THR A 48 5.77 -13.51 -5.42
CA THR A 48 6.72 -14.62 -5.64
C THR A 48 7.13 -14.77 -7.10
#